data_AF-A0A4U9CWC3-F1
#
_entry.id   AF-A0A4U9CWC3-F1
#
_cell.length_a   1.000
_cell.length_b   1.000
_cell.length_c   1.000
_cell.angle_alpha   90.00
_cell.angle_beta   90.00
_cell.angle_gamma   90.00
#
_symmetry.space_group_name_H-M   'P 1'
#
loop_
_entity.id
_entity.type
_entity.pdbx_description
1 polymer ?
#
loop_
_entity_poly.entity_id
_entity_poly.type
_entity_poly.pdbx_seq_one_letter_code
_entity_poly.pdbx_strand_id
1 'polypeptide(L)'
;MLAGKHSAEFPLAIWQTGSGTQSNMNMNEVLANRASELLGGVRGMERKVHPNDDVNKTQSSNDVFPTAMHVAAIIALRETLIPQLNVLRKTLSDNPPAFSDIVKIGRTHLQDATPLTLGQEFSGWVAMLEHNLRHLELSLPHLSELALGGTAVGTGLNTHPEYAVRVAAELAQSSGQPFVTAPNKF
;
A
#
# COMPACT_ATOMS: atom_id res chain seq x y z
N MET A 1 5.77 -5.11 16.77
CA MET A 1 5.23 -4.17 15.76
C MET A 1 4.13 -4.83 14.96
N LEU A 2 4.43 -5.81 14.12
CA LEU A 2 3.46 -6.46 13.22
C LEU A 2 2.26 -7.12 13.93
N ALA A 3 2.44 -7.61 15.16
CA ALA A 3 1.35 -8.13 16.00
C ALA A 3 0.44 -7.05 16.64
N GLY A 4 0.54 -5.78 16.23
CA GLY A 4 -0.30 -4.68 16.73
C GLY A 4 -0.03 -4.21 18.17
N LYS A 5 1.04 -4.70 18.82
CA LYS A 5 1.30 -4.47 20.25
C LYS A 5 1.92 -3.11 20.63
N HIS A 6 2.26 -2.26 19.66
CA HIS A 6 3.03 -1.03 19.89
C HIS A 6 2.42 0.21 19.23
N SER A 7 1.13 0.20 18.90
CA SER A 7 0.49 1.29 18.16
C SER A 7 0.55 2.64 18.90
N ALA A 8 0.58 2.62 20.23
CA ALA A 8 0.71 3.83 21.05
C ALA A 8 2.09 4.51 20.96
N GLU A 9 3.10 3.83 20.41
CA GLU A 9 4.49 4.33 20.30
C GLU A 9 4.70 5.20 19.04
N PHE A 10 3.64 5.45 18.25
CA PHE A 10 3.67 6.24 17.02
C PHE A 10 2.72 7.45 17.08
N PRO A 11 3.03 8.48 17.90
CA PRO A 11 2.13 9.60 18.15
C PRO A 11 2.15 10.69 17.07
N LEU A 12 3.03 10.59 16.08
CA LEU A 12 3.24 11.64 15.08
C LEU A 12 2.03 11.80 14.16
N ALA A 13 1.67 13.06 13.89
CA ALA A 13 0.61 13.40 12.96
C ALA A 13 1.06 13.29 11.49
N ILE A 14 0.09 13.28 10.57
CA ILE A 14 0.34 13.31 9.12
C ILE A 14 1.06 14.60 8.70
N TRP A 15 0.73 15.74 9.33
CA TRP A 15 1.28 17.07 9.03
C TRP A 15 2.67 17.24 9.62
N GLN A 16 3.64 16.60 8.98
CA GLN A 16 5.05 16.54 9.37
C GLN A 16 5.93 16.99 8.21
N THR A 17 7.26 16.83 8.29
CA THR A 17 8.13 17.05 7.11
C THR A 17 7.65 16.25 5.89
N GLY A 18 7.68 16.85 4.69
CA GLY A 18 7.18 16.23 3.46
C GLY A 18 7.91 14.96 3.03
N SER A 19 9.13 14.74 3.54
CA SER A 19 9.92 13.52 3.34
C SER A 19 9.54 12.37 4.29
N GLY A 20 8.66 12.61 5.28
CA GLY A 20 8.31 11.61 6.30
C GLY A 20 9.45 11.23 7.24
N THR A 21 10.53 12.02 7.31
CA THR A 21 11.71 11.74 8.14
C THR A 21 11.37 11.55 9.61
N GLN A 22 10.39 12.28 10.15
CA GLN A 22 10.01 12.14 11.57
C GLN A 22 9.36 10.77 11.82
N SER A 23 8.44 10.32 10.98
CA SER A 23 7.91 8.95 11.04
C SER A 23 8.97 7.87 10.81
N ASN A 24 9.94 8.08 9.91
CA ASN A 24 11.07 7.17 9.74
C ASN A 24 11.88 7.04 11.04
N MET A 25 12.24 8.18 11.65
CA MET A 25 12.98 8.19 12.92
C MET A 25 12.17 7.60 14.07
N ASN A 26 10.87 7.86 14.13
CA ASN A 26 10.00 7.25 15.14
C ASN A 26 10.02 5.72 15.05
N MET A 27 9.94 5.15 13.84
CA MET A 27 10.08 3.70 13.65
C MET A 27 11.46 3.22 14.12
N ASN A 28 12.53 3.91 13.72
CA ASN A 28 13.90 3.56 14.09
C ASN A 28 14.10 3.55 15.61
N GLU A 29 13.62 4.58 16.30
CA GLU A 29 13.76 4.71 17.75
C GLU A 29 12.94 3.68 18.53
N VAL A 30 11.71 3.39 18.09
CA VAL A 30 10.89 2.35 18.74
C VAL A 30 11.52 0.97 18.55
N LEU A 31 12.00 0.66 17.34
CA LEU A 31 12.72 -0.59 17.06
C LEU A 31 14.02 -0.70 17.87
N ALA A 32 14.83 0.35 17.90
CA ALA A 32 16.09 0.39 18.63
C ALA A 32 15.90 0.20 20.14
N ASN A 33 14.91 0.90 20.73
CA ASN A 33 14.56 0.73 22.14
C ASN A 33 14.06 -0.68 22.41
N ARG A 34 13.15 -1.21 21.57
CA ARG A 34 12.59 -2.54 21.79
C ARG A 34 13.64 -3.65 21.66
N ALA A 35 14.52 -3.55 20.66
CA ALA A 35 15.64 -4.47 20.50
C ALA A 35 16.60 -4.40 21.69
N SER A 36 16.88 -3.19 22.20
CA SER A 36 17.74 -3.00 23.37
C SER A 36 17.17 -3.64 24.64
N GLU A 37 15.87 -3.51 24.90
CA GLU A 37 15.21 -4.20 26.01
C GLU A 37 15.33 -5.73 25.88
N LEU A 38 15.11 -6.26 24.67
CA LEU A 38 15.21 -7.71 24.40
C LEU A 38 16.64 -8.25 24.61
N LEU A 39 17.65 -7.39 24.43
CA LEU A 39 19.06 -7.70 24.70
C LEU A 39 19.46 -7.45 26.18
N GLY A 40 18.50 -7.21 27.07
CA GLY A 40 18.75 -6.91 28.48
C GLY A 40 19.42 -5.56 28.72
N GLY A 41 19.23 -4.60 27.80
CA GLY A 41 19.57 -3.19 27.99
C GLY A 41 18.37 -2.37 28.43
N VAL A 42 18.49 -1.04 28.32
CA VAL A 42 17.44 -0.07 28.69
C VAL A 42 16.98 0.74 27.48
N ARG A 43 15.86 1.45 27.63
CA ARG A 43 15.42 2.47 26.67
C ARG A 43 16.21 3.77 26.85
N GLY A 44 16.20 4.63 25.83
CA GLY A 44 16.77 5.97 25.91
C GLY A 44 18.21 6.01 25.42
N MET A 45 19.07 6.80 26.07
CA MET A 45 20.44 7.06 25.59
C MET A 45 21.40 5.90 25.82
N GLU A 46 21.15 5.07 26.83
CA GLU A 46 21.96 3.88 27.15
C GLU A 46 21.50 2.61 26.40
N ARG A 47 20.65 2.78 25.38
CA ARG A 47 20.19 1.68 24.52
C ARG A 47 21.38 1.01 23.82
N LYS A 48 21.29 -0.31 23.64
CA LYS A 48 22.34 -1.14 23.02
C LYS A 48 22.33 -1.10 21.49
N VAL A 49 21.19 -0.74 20.89
CA VAL A 49 21.00 -0.66 19.44
C VAL A 49 20.82 0.80 19.05
N HIS A 50 21.57 1.27 18.06
CA HIS A 50 21.50 2.65 17.60
C HIS A 50 20.47 2.80 16.46
N PRO A 51 19.51 3.75 16.57
CA PRO A 51 18.43 3.90 15.60
C PRO A 51 18.93 4.25 14.20
N ASN A 52 20.01 5.02 14.09
CA ASN A 52 20.56 5.37 12.78
C ASN A 52 21.54 4.29 12.26
N ASP A 53 22.63 4.08 12.99
CA ASP A 53 23.76 3.24 12.57
C ASP A 53 23.45 1.75 12.43
N ASP A 54 22.44 1.25 13.17
CA ASP A 54 22.00 -0.14 13.12
C ASP A 54 20.64 -0.29 12.41
N VAL A 55 19.59 0.40 12.87
CA VAL A 55 18.22 0.21 12.33
C VAL A 55 18.07 0.89 10.96
N ASN A 56 18.52 2.13 10.82
CA ASN A 56 18.48 2.89 9.57
C ASN A 56 19.75 2.72 8.71
N LYS A 57 20.54 1.67 8.97
CA LYS A 57 21.79 1.42 8.24
C LYS A 57 21.49 1.31 6.75
N THR A 58 22.33 1.91 5.91
CA THR A 58 22.21 1.92 4.42
C THR A 58 20.94 2.57 3.85
N GLN A 59 20.17 3.27 4.67
CA GLN A 59 18.86 3.84 4.32
C GLN A 59 18.83 5.36 4.42
N SER A 60 17.88 5.98 3.72
CA SER A 60 17.48 7.38 3.89
C SER A 60 15.98 7.46 4.15
N SER A 61 15.50 8.48 4.85
CA SER A 61 14.04 8.72 4.86
C SER A 61 13.49 8.91 3.43
N ASN A 62 14.32 9.43 2.53
CA ASN A 62 13.93 9.79 1.16
C ASN A 62 13.68 8.57 0.27
N ASP A 63 14.19 7.39 0.62
CA ASP A 63 13.91 6.15 -0.08
C ASP A 63 13.07 5.16 0.75
N VAL A 64 13.15 5.22 2.08
CA VAL A 64 12.32 4.42 2.99
C VAL A 64 10.87 4.86 2.98
N PHE A 65 10.59 6.15 3.13
CA PHE A 65 9.22 6.64 3.26
C PHE A 65 8.36 6.39 1.99
N PRO A 66 8.81 6.72 0.76
CA PRO A 66 8.06 6.36 -0.45
C PRO A 66 7.92 4.84 -0.62
N THR A 67 8.92 4.05 -0.22
CA THR A 67 8.80 2.59 -0.20
C THR A 67 7.68 2.12 0.73
N ALA A 68 7.64 2.64 1.96
CA ALA A 68 6.59 2.32 2.93
C ALA A 68 5.20 2.71 2.42
N MET A 69 5.08 3.84 1.72
CA MET A 69 3.83 4.27 1.08
C MET A 69 3.37 3.27 0.02
N HIS A 70 4.28 2.84 -0.87
CA HIS A 70 3.97 1.85 -1.92
C HIS A 70 3.58 0.50 -1.33
N VAL A 71 4.31 0.04 -0.31
CA VAL A 71 4.00 -1.22 0.38
C VAL A 71 2.61 -1.17 1.01
N ALA A 72 2.29 -0.10 1.75
CA ALA A 72 0.99 0.07 2.38
C ALA A 72 -0.14 0.12 1.33
N ALA A 73 0.06 0.84 0.23
CA ALA A 73 -0.92 0.95 -0.85
C ALA A 73 -1.19 -0.40 -1.52
N ILE A 74 -0.15 -1.15 -1.88
CA ILE A 74 -0.29 -2.47 -2.51
C ILE A 74 -1.04 -3.46 -1.61
N ILE A 75 -0.70 -3.50 -0.31
CA ILE A 75 -1.38 -4.35 0.67
C ILE A 75 -2.86 -3.95 0.78
N ALA A 76 -3.16 -2.66 0.96
CA ALA A 76 -4.54 -2.18 1.06
C ALA A 76 -5.37 -2.48 -0.20
N LEU A 77 -4.78 -2.33 -1.39
CA LEU A 77 -5.44 -2.62 -2.65
C LEU A 77 -5.74 -4.11 -2.82
N ARG A 78 -4.73 -4.97 -2.63
CA ARG A 78 -4.82 -6.41 -2.92
C ARG A 78 -5.56 -7.20 -1.84
N GLU A 79 -5.42 -6.81 -0.57
CA GLU A 79 -5.98 -7.56 0.55
C GLU A 79 -7.34 -7.01 1.01
N THR A 80 -7.66 -5.75 0.71
CA THR A 80 -8.92 -5.12 1.12
C THR A 80 -9.76 -4.67 -0.07
N LEU A 81 -9.29 -3.72 -0.87
CA LEU A 81 -10.16 -3.06 -1.86
C LEU A 81 -10.62 -4.01 -2.97
N ILE A 82 -9.69 -4.68 -3.65
CA ILE A 82 -9.98 -5.55 -4.79
C ILE A 82 -10.89 -6.71 -4.38
N PRO A 83 -10.67 -7.42 -3.26
CA PRO A 83 -11.60 -8.44 -2.78
C PRO A 83 -13.03 -7.90 -2.57
N GLN A 84 -13.18 -6.74 -1.92
CA GLN A 84 -14.50 -6.15 -1.67
C GLN A 84 -15.19 -5.69 -2.95
N LEU A 85 -14.45 -5.13 -3.92
CA LEU A 85 -14.98 -4.81 -5.24
C LEU A 85 -15.44 -6.05 -6.00
N ASN A 86 -14.74 -7.18 -5.88
CA ASN A 86 -15.16 -8.45 -6.47
C ASN A 86 -16.45 -8.98 -5.81
N VAL A 87 -16.61 -8.83 -4.49
CA VAL A 87 -17.86 -9.19 -3.77
C VAL A 87 -19.01 -8.32 -4.28
N LEU A 88 -18.82 -7.01 -4.39
CA LEU A 88 -19.85 -6.10 -4.90
C LEU A 88 -20.22 -6.42 -6.35
N ARG A 89 -19.22 -6.60 -7.22
CA ARG A 89 -19.45 -6.99 -8.62
C ARG A 89 -20.25 -8.29 -8.69
N LYS A 90 -19.85 -9.31 -7.94
CA LYS A 90 -20.54 -10.61 -7.92
C LYS A 90 -21.98 -10.48 -7.44
N THR A 91 -22.20 -9.72 -6.37
CA THR A 91 -23.55 -9.46 -5.84
C THR A 91 -24.43 -8.81 -6.89
N LEU A 92 -23.92 -7.81 -7.60
CA LEU A 92 -24.66 -7.13 -8.66
C LEU A 92 -24.81 -7.98 -9.94
N SER A 93 -23.88 -8.90 -10.22
CA SER A 93 -23.91 -9.78 -11.40
C SER A 93 -24.72 -11.06 -11.22
N ASP A 94 -25.02 -11.46 -9.98
CA ASP A 94 -25.85 -12.64 -9.69
C ASP A 94 -27.35 -12.32 -9.69
N ASN A 95 -27.72 -11.04 -9.54
CA ASN A 95 -29.10 -10.53 -9.61
C ASN A 95 -29.71 -10.26 -11.02
N PRO A 96 -28.96 -10.03 -12.12
CA PRO A 96 -29.52 -9.74 -13.44
C PRO A 96 -30.52 -10.78 -13.97
N PRO A 97 -30.38 -12.10 -13.73
CA PRO A 97 -31.41 -13.06 -14.12
C PRO A 97 -32.77 -12.77 -13.49
N ALA A 98 -32.81 -12.30 -12.23
CA ALA A 98 -34.05 -11.95 -11.55
C ALA A 98 -34.68 -10.65 -12.09
N PHE A 99 -33.89 -9.80 -12.76
CA PHE A 99 -34.31 -8.49 -13.26
C PHE A 99 -34.42 -8.42 -14.79
N SER A 100 -34.13 -9.52 -15.48
CA SER A 100 -34.09 -9.58 -16.94
C SER A 100 -35.47 -9.37 -17.56
N ASP A 101 -36.53 -9.80 -16.88
CA ASP A 101 -37.92 -9.68 -17.37
C ASP A 101 -38.67 -8.44 -16.82
N ILE A 102 -38.04 -7.65 -15.94
CA ILE A 102 -38.65 -6.46 -15.35
C ILE A 102 -38.40 -5.26 -16.26
N VAL A 103 -39.39 -4.93 -17.10
CA VAL A 103 -39.36 -3.72 -17.95
C VAL A 103 -39.70 -2.49 -17.09
N LYS A 104 -38.85 -1.46 -17.17
CA LYS A 104 -39.03 -0.17 -16.49
C LYS A 104 -38.94 1.00 -17.46
N ILE A 105 -39.44 2.17 -17.04
CA ILE A 105 -39.23 3.42 -17.78
C ILE A 105 -37.77 3.87 -17.64
N GLY A 106 -37.13 4.20 -18.75
CA GLY A 106 -35.81 4.84 -18.74
C GLY A 106 -35.92 6.30 -18.30
N ARG A 107 -34.81 6.88 -17.82
CA ARG A 107 -34.73 8.33 -17.54
C ARG A 107 -33.47 8.94 -18.13
N THR A 108 -33.63 9.97 -18.94
CA THR A 108 -32.54 10.84 -19.42
C THR A 108 -32.89 12.27 -19.03
N HIS A 109 -31.91 13.04 -18.54
CA HIS A 109 -32.18 14.34 -17.90
C HIS A 109 -33.25 14.28 -16.79
N LEU A 110 -33.37 13.12 -16.12
CA LEU A 110 -34.42 12.79 -15.13
C LEU A 110 -35.86 12.77 -15.67
N GLN A 111 -36.05 12.92 -16.98
CA GLN A 111 -37.36 12.83 -17.65
C GLN A 111 -37.59 11.42 -18.20
N ASP A 112 -38.85 11.02 -18.30
CA ASP A 112 -39.24 9.71 -18.84
C ASP A 112 -38.75 9.52 -20.29
N ALA A 113 -38.21 8.34 -20.57
CA ALA A 113 -37.62 7.97 -21.85
C ALA A 113 -38.13 6.59 -22.33
N THR A 114 -37.53 6.04 -23.38
CA THR A 114 -37.89 4.70 -23.87
C THR A 114 -37.58 3.61 -22.83
N PRO A 115 -38.34 2.49 -22.81
CA PRO A 115 -38.13 1.43 -21.82
C PRO A 115 -36.80 0.70 -21.98
N LEU A 116 -36.35 0.12 -20.86
CA LEU A 116 -35.27 -0.86 -20.76
C LEU A 116 -35.61 -1.83 -19.62
N THR A 117 -34.94 -2.97 -19.54
CA THR A 117 -35.10 -3.86 -18.40
C THR A 117 -34.26 -3.37 -17.21
N LEU A 118 -34.70 -3.68 -16.00
CA LEU A 118 -33.91 -3.43 -14.79
C LEU A 118 -32.58 -4.19 -14.84
N GLY A 119 -32.56 -5.38 -15.47
CA GLY A 119 -31.33 -6.12 -15.75
C GLY A 119 -30.35 -5.35 -16.64
N GLN A 120 -30.83 -4.65 -17.69
CA GLN A 120 -29.97 -3.81 -18.54
C GLN A 120 -29.35 -2.65 -17.75
N GLU A 121 -30.10 -2.00 -16.85
CA GLU A 121 -29.57 -0.94 -15.99
C GLU A 121 -28.45 -1.46 -15.05
N PHE A 122 -28.69 -2.59 -14.37
CA PHE A 122 -27.69 -3.23 -13.50
C PHE A 122 -26.45 -3.69 -14.29
N SER A 123 -26.63 -4.16 -15.52
CA SER A 123 -25.50 -4.59 -16.37
C SER A 123 -24.52 -3.43 -16.62
N GLY A 124 -25.01 -2.19 -16.69
CA GLY A 124 -24.16 -1.00 -16.78
C GLY A 124 -23.29 -0.82 -15.54
N TRP A 125 -23.84 -1.01 -14.34
CA TRP A 125 -23.08 -0.90 -13.08
C TRP A 125 -22.05 -2.01 -12.93
N VAL A 126 -22.39 -3.24 -13.32
CA VAL A 126 -21.45 -4.37 -13.33
C VAL A 126 -20.27 -4.07 -14.27
N ALA A 127 -20.55 -3.60 -15.50
CA ALA A 127 -19.51 -3.23 -16.46
C ALA A 127 -18.58 -2.12 -15.94
N MET A 128 -19.13 -1.12 -15.24
CA MET A 128 -18.31 -0.07 -14.59
C MET A 128 -17.35 -0.66 -13.55
N LEU A 129 -17.82 -1.59 -12.71
CA LEU A 129 -16.97 -2.26 -11.71
C LEU A 129 -15.89 -3.12 -12.37
N GLU A 130 -16.21 -3.82 -13.45
CA GLU A 130 -15.24 -4.60 -14.21
C GLU A 130 -14.14 -3.74 -14.85
N HIS A 131 -14.50 -2.58 -15.40
CA HIS A 131 -13.53 -1.63 -15.93
C HIS A 131 -12.63 -1.08 -14.83
N ASN A 132 -13.20 -0.67 -13.69
CA ASN A 132 -12.43 -0.16 -12.55
C ASN A 132 -11.47 -1.20 -11.98
N LEU A 133 -11.90 -2.46 -11.83
CA LEU A 133 -11.03 -3.56 -11.41
C LEU A 133 -9.86 -3.73 -12.38
N ARG A 134 -10.10 -3.64 -13.69
CA ARG A 134 -9.05 -3.75 -14.72
C ARG A 134 -8.05 -2.60 -14.62
N HIS A 135 -8.52 -1.38 -14.38
CA HIS A 135 -7.64 -0.22 -14.16
C HIS A 135 -6.77 -0.37 -12.91
N LEU A 136 -7.34 -0.88 -11.82
CA LEU A 136 -6.58 -1.17 -10.60
C LEU A 136 -5.47 -2.19 -10.85
N GLU A 137 -5.82 -3.34 -11.44
CA GLU A 137 -4.85 -4.40 -11.75
C GLU A 137 -3.70 -3.91 -12.65
N LEU A 138 -4.01 -3.10 -13.67
CA LEU A 138 -3.00 -2.52 -14.55
C LEU A 138 -2.09 -1.48 -13.85
N SER A 139 -2.52 -0.92 -12.73
CA SER A 139 -1.73 0.04 -11.95
C SER A 139 -0.80 -0.63 -10.93
N LEU A 140 -1.09 -1.89 -10.55
CA LEU A 140 -0.33 -2.60 -9.51
C LEU A 140 1.16 -2.80 -9.84
N PRO A 141 1.57 -3.13 -11.09
CA PRO A 141 3.00 -3.30 -11.39
C PRO A 141 3.82 -2.04 -11.08
N HIS A 142 3.32 -0.86 -11.45
CA HIS A 142 3.99 0.41 -11.19
C HIS A 142 4.06 0.75 -9.70
N LEU A 143 3.00 0.46 -8.95
CA LEU A 143 2.97 0.63 -7.49
C LEU A 143 3.87 -0.38 -6.76
N SER A 144 4.23 -1.50 -7.41
CA SER A 144 5.09 -2.53 -6.82
C SER A 144 6.58 -2.20 -6.96
N GLU A 145 6.94 -1.16 -7.71
CA GLU A 145 8.30 -0.67 -7.83
C GLU A 145 8.69 0.16 -6.59
N LEU A 146 9.77 -0.22 -5.94
CA LEU A 146 10.22 0.37 -4.67
C LEU A 146 11.44 1.29 -4.85
N ALA A 147 11.40 2.42 -4.16
CA ALA A 147 12.47 3.43 -4.15
C ALA A 147 13.69 3.03 -3.30
N LEU A 148 13.52 2.09 -2.36
CA LEU A 148 14.56 1.68 -1.41
C LEU A 148 15.87 1.31 -2.10
N GLY A 149 16.98 1.84 -1.56
CA GLY A 149 18.31 1.76 -2.15
C GLY A 149 18.68 2.94 -3.06
N GLY A 150 17.76 3.86 -3.35
CA GLY A 150 18.09 5.16 -3.97
C GLY A 150 18.77 6.15 -3.02
N THR A 151 18.66 5.92 -1.70
CA THR A 151 19.17 6.75 -0.62
C THR A 151 18.75 8.22 -0.74
N ALA A 152 19.65 9.18 -0.54
CA ALA A 152 19.28 10.57 -0.32
C ALA A 152 18.69 11.27 -1.56
N VAL A 153 19.21 10.93 -2.75
CA VAL A 153 18.92 11.63 -4.03
C VAL A 153 18.82 10.69 -5.23
N GLY A 154 18.67 9.38 -5.02
CA GLY A 154 18.52 8.38 -6.07
C GLY A 154 19.82 7.68 -6.51
N THR A 155 20.99 8.17 -6.10
CA THR A 155 22.29 7.63 -6.55
C THR A 155 22.70 6.31 -5.88
N GLY A 156 22.09 5.96 -4.75
CA GLY A 156 22.49 4.79 -3.96
C GLY A 156 23.81 4.97 -3.18
N LEU A 157 24.30 6.20 -3.02
CA LEU A 157 25.46 6.46 -2.17
C LEU A 157 25.18 6.00 -0.72
N ASN A 158 26.18 5.41 -0.06
CA ASN A 158 26.09 4.79 1.27
C ASN A 158 25.25 3.51 1.37
N THR A 159 24.91 2.88 0.25
CA THR A 159 24.31 1.53 0.24
C THR A 159 25.18 0.53 -0.51
N HIS A 160 24.97 -0.76 -0.25
CA HIS A 160 25.63 -1.84 -0.99
C HIS A 160 24.97 -1.98 -2.38
N PRO A 161 25.72 -2.26 -3.47
CA PRO A 161 25.16 -2.37 -4.82
C PRO A 161 23.99 -3.37 -4.95
N GLU A 162 23.98 -4.42 -4.13
CA GLU A 162 22.92 -5.43 -4.14
C GLU A 162 21.76 -5.14 -3.18
N TYR A 163 21.87 -4.09 -2.35
CA TYR A 163 20.91 -3.83 -1.27
C TYR A 163 19.48 -3.69 -1.81
N ALA A 164 19.30 -2.86 -2.84
CA ALA A 164 17.98 -2.56 -3.41
C ALA A 164 17.26 -3.80 -3.95
N VAL A 165 17.99 -4.70 -4.62
CA VAL A 165 17.42 -5.94 -5.18
C VAL A 165 17.09 -6.93 -4.06
N ARG A 166 18.00 -7.11 -3.10
CA ARG A 166 17.84 -8.06 -2.00
C ARG A 166 16.69 -7.67 -1.08
N VAL A 167 16.57 -6.39 -0.73
CA VAL A 167 15.49 -5.93 0.16
C VAL A 167 14.12 -5.99 -0.52
N ALA A 168 14.03 -5.70 -1.82
CA ALA A 168 12.79 -5.86 -2.56
C ALA A 168 12.35 -7.34 -2.62
N ALA A 169 13.31 -8.26 -2.82
CA ALA A 169 13.03 -9.70 -2.79
C ALA A 169 12.58 -10.19 -1.40
N GLU A 170 13.21 -9.72 -0.33
CA GLU A 170 12.80 -10.04 1.05
C GLU A 170 11.39 -9.50 1.36
N LEU A 171 11.09 -8.26 0.96
CA LEU A 171 9.75 -7.69 1.10
C LEU A 171 8.72 -8.49 0.31
N ALA A 172 9.03 -8.88 -0.92
CA ALA A 172 8.15 -9.70 -1.74
C ALA A 172 7.88 -11.08 -1.09
N GLN A 173 8.93 -11.73 -0.59
CA GLN A 173 8.82 -13.03 0.07
C GLN A 173 8.01 -12.96 1.36
N SER A 174 8.30 -11.99 2.23
CA SER A 174 7.68 -11.87 3.55
C SER A 174 6.22 -11.40 3.49
N SER A 175 5.86 -10.59 2.50
CA SER A 175 4.49 -10.09 2.32
C SER A 175 3.64 -10.90 1.34
N GLY A 176 4.26 -11.74 0.50
CA GLY A 176 3.58 -12.42 -0.61
C GLY A 176 3.13 -11.48 -1.73
N GLN A 177 3.65 -10.24 -1.78
CA GLN A 177 3.31 -9.23 -2.77
C GLN A 177 4.40 -9.10 -3.84
N PRO A 178 4.09 -8.66 -5.07
CA PRO A 178 5.01 -8.71 -6.21
C PRO A 178 6.00 -7.53 -6.25
N PHE A 179 6.62 -7.19 -5.11
CA PHE A 179 7.53 -6.05 -5.02
C PHE A 179 8.83 -6.26 -5.82
N VAL A 180 9.26 -5.19 -6.49
CA VAL A 180 10.51 -5.14 -7.24
C VAL A 180 11.24 -3.83 -6.98
N THR A 181 12.54 -3.80 -7.23
CA THR A 181 13.29 -2.54 -7.16
C THR A 181 12.95 -1.66 -8.37
N ALA A 182 12.69 -0.37 -8.16
CA ALA A 182 12.42 0.55 -9.27
C ALA A 182 13.62 0.60 -10.25
N PRO A 183 13.41 0.55 -11.58
CA PRO A 183 14.51 0.57 -12.54
C PRO A 183 15.24 1.92 -12.56
N ASN A 184 14.54 2.99 -12.19
CA ASN A 184 15.09 4.33 -12.00
C ASN A 184 14.73 4.82 -10.58
N LYS A 185 15.69 5.42 -9.89
CA LYS A 185 15.58 5.89 -8.49
C LYS A 185 15.44 7.41 -8.36
N PHE A 186 15.45 8.14 -9.48
CA PHE A 186 15.32 9.59 -9.57
C PHE A 186 13.87 10.03 -9.78
#